data_AF-A0A7C4LUQ8-F1
#
_entry.id   AF-A0A7C4LUQ8-F1
#
_cell.length_a   1.000
_cell.length_b   1.000
_cell.length_c   1.000
_cell.angle_alpha   90.00
_cell.angle_beta   90.00
_cell.angle_gamma   90.00
#
_symmetry.space_group_name_H-M   'P 1'
#
loop_
_entity.id
_entity.type
_entity.pdbx_description
1 polymer ?
#
loop_
_entity_poly.entity_id
_entity_poly.type
_entity_poly.pdbx_seq_one_letter_code
_entity_poly.pdbx_strand_id
1 'polypeptide(L)'
;MLPPDHPAIEDEAIGVALCLGQQPYNLDHLRAAAQLLTSSKVNAVRLCRLAEQERCEPVLLHIAKVAERFVPELEPWAYLRQHLKPRAVPRSDALPHWTRLVNHTGVTAPDGSGKTIWLCRHE
;
A
#
# COMPACT_ATOMS: atom_id res chain seq x y z
N MET A 1 28.81 -17.97 -4.70
CA MET A 1 27.56 -18.62 -5.13
C MET A 1 26.44 -18.01 -4.33
N LEU A 2 25.33 -17.62 -4.97
CA LEU A 2 24.15 -17.15 -4.25
C LEU A 2 23.47 -18.36 -3.58
N PRO A 3 22.84 -18.19 -2.40
CA PRO A 3 22.04 -19.24 -1.79
C PRO A 3 20.89 -19.64 -2.71
N PRO A 4 20.42 -20.89 -2.64
CA PRO A 4 19.31 -21.37 -3.45
C PRO A 4 18.02 -20.60 -3.12
N ASP A 5 17.17 -20.42 -4.14
CA ASP A 5 15.86 -19.80 -3.97
C ASP A 5 15.04 -20.55 -2.91
N HIS A 6 14.36 -19.79 -2.05
CA HIS A 6 13.46 -20.36 -1.06
C HIS A 6 12.03 -20.39 -1.65
N PRO A 7 11.55 -21.52 -2.18
CA PRO A 7 10.32 -21.58 -2.97
C PRO A 7 9.05 -21.23 -2.18
N ALA A 8 9.13 -21.19 -0.84
CA ALA A 8 8.01 -20.76 -0.01
C ALA A 8 7.78 -19.24 -0.01
N ILE A 9 8.76 -18.44 -0.48
CA ILE A 9 8.63 -16.98 -0.56
C ILE A 9 8.39 -16.64 -2.03
N GLU A 10 7.16 -16.26 -2.32
CA GLU A 10 6.71 -15.95 -3.67
C GLU A 10 7.05 -14.51 -4.05
N ASP A 11 7.20 -14.24 -5.34
CA ASP A 11 7.60 -12.93 -5.89
C ASP A 11 6.69 -11.80 -5.39
N GLU A 12 5.40 -12.06 -5.21
CA GLU A 12 4.42 -11.09 -4.71
C GLU A 12 4.72 -10.67 -3.27
N ALA A 13 5.11 -11.62 -2.42
CA ALA A 13 5.45 -11.35 -1.03
C ALA A 13 6.72 -10.50 -0.93
N ILE A 14 7.72 -10.80 -1.77
CA ILE A 14 8.97 -10.02 -1.85
C ILE A 14 8.68 -8.60 -2.36
N GLY A 15 7.91 -8.47 -3.43
CA GLY A 15 7.55 -7.18 -4.00
C GLY A 15 6.77 -6.30 -3.01
N VAL A 16 5.82 -6.88 -2.27
CA VAL A 16 5.08 -6.17 -1.21
C VAL A 16 6.00 -5.77 -0.06
N ALA A 17 6.90 -6.66 0.38
CA ALA A 17 7.84 -6.37 1.46
C ALA A 17 8.76 -5.18 1.14
N LEU A 18 9.18 -5.04 -0.12
CA LEU A 18 9.95 -3.89 -0.62
C LEU A 18 9.14 -2.57 -0.67
N CYS A 19 7.81 -2.65 -0.59
CA CYS A 19 6.91 -1.50 -0.59
C CYS A 19 6.38 -1.12 0.80
N LEU A 20 6.79 -1.82 1.87
CA LEU A 20 6.31 -1.56 3.22
C LEU A 20 6.73 -0.16 3.71
N GLY A 21 5.77 0.64 4.17
CA GLY A 21 6.01 1.99 4.69
C GLY A 21 6.84 2.06 5.97
N GLN A 22 7.15 0.91 6.58
CA GLN A 22 8.04 0.79 7.73
C GLN A 22 9.53 0.79 7.34
N GLN A 23 9.83 0.50 6.06
CA GLN A 23 11.21 0.56 5.58
C GLN A 23 11.67 2.01 5.45
N PRO A 24 12.98 2.28 5.65
CA PRO A 24 13.56 3.56 5.29
C PRO A 24 13.22 3.89 3.84
N TYR A 25 12.90 5.15 3.56
CA TYR A 25 12.61 5.58 2.20
C TYR A 25 13.81 5.28 1.30
N ASN A 26 13.63 4.34 0.37
CA ASN A 26 14.64 3.91 -0.58
C ASN A 26 13.99 3.71 -1.96
N LEU A 27 14.38 4.55 -2.92
CA LEU A 27 13.89 4.49 -4.30
C LEU A 27 14.28 3.19 -5.00
N ASP A 28 15.42 2.60 -4.66
CA ASP A 28 15.86 1.35 -5.28
C ASP A 28 14.97 0.17 -4.88
N HIS A 29 14.41 0.17 -3.67
CA HIS A 29 13.45 -0.86 -3.26
C HIS A 29 12.16 -0.76 -4.07
N LEU A 30 11.62 0.45 -4.25
CA LEU A 30 10.41 0.67 -5.05
C LEU A 30 10.64 0.30 -6.52
N ARG A 31 11.82 0.62 -7.06
CA ARG A 31 12.19 0.26 -8.43
C ARG A 31 12.32 -1.26 -8.59
N ALA A 32 12.98 -1.93 -7.65
CA ALA A 32 13.12 -3.39 -7.65
C ALA A 32 11.75 -4.07 -7.52
N ALA A 33 10.87 -3.57 -6.63
CA ALA A 33 9.51 -4.07 -6.48
C ALA A 33 8.73 -3.95 -7.78
N ALA A 34 8.74 -2.78 -8.42
CA ALA A 34 8.03 -2.57 -9.69
C ALA A 34 8.54 -3.51 -10.80
N GLN A 35 9.85 -3.71 -10.89
CA GLN A 35 10.45 -4.63 -11.87
C GLN A 35 10.07 -6.08 -11.60
N LEU A 36 10.19 -6.53 -10.35
CA LEU A 36 9.84 -7.90 -9.93
C LEU A 36 8.36 -8.20 -10.18
N LEU A 37 7.48 -7.29 -9.75
CA LEU A 37 6.03 -7.46 -9.82
C LEU A 37 5.47 -7.34 -11.25
N THR A 38 6.24 -6.79 -12.20
CA THR A 38 5.84 -6.76 -13.62
C THR A 38 6.05 -8.11 -14.32
N SER A 39 6.69 -9.08 -13.67
CA SER A 39 6.88 -10.43 -14.19
C SER A 39 5.55 -11.12 -14.51
N SER A 40 5.49 -11.85 -15.63
CA SER A 40 4.32 -12.67 -16.01
C SER A 40 4.04 -13.83 -15.05
N LYS A 41 4.95 -14.12 -14.12
CA LYS A 41 4.78 -15.13 -13.07
C LYS A 41 3.95 -14.62 -11.90
N VAL A 42 3.76 -13.32 -11.78
CA VAL A 42 3.04 -12.69 -10.68
C VAL A 42 1.53 -12.94 -10.82
N ASN A 43 0.96 -13.49 -9.76
CA ASN A 43 -0.47 -13.67 -9.59
C ASN A 43 -1.11 -12.38 -9.05
N ALA A 44 -1.79 -11.66 -9.94
CA ALA A 44 -2.42 -10.38 -9.61
C ALA A 44 -3.48 -10.46 -8.49
N VAL A 45 -4.22 -11.58 -8.40
CA VAL A 45 -5.23 -11.80 -7.34
C VAL A 45 -4.55 -11.88 -5.97
N ARG A 46 -3.45 -12.64 -5.89
CA ARG A 46 -2.67 -12.77 -4.66
C ARG A 46 -2.00 -11.45 -4.30
N LEU A 47 -1.38 -10.77 -5.27
CA LEU A 47 -0.77 -9.46 -5.06
C LEU A 47 -1.78 -8.46 -4.48
N CYS A 48 -3.02 -8.44 -5.00
CA CYS A 48 -4.10 -7.61 -4.49
C CYS A 48 -4.40 -7.91 -3.01
N ARG A 49 -4.51 -9.20 -2.63
CA ARG A 49 -4.74 -9.61 -1.23
C ARG A 49 -3.59 -9.18 -0.31
N LEU A 50 -2.35 -9.39 -0.73
CA LEU A 50 -1.17 -8.99 0.05
C LEU A 50 -1.10 -7.47 0.20
N ALA A 51 -1.44 -6.72 -0.84
CA ALA A 51 -1.49 -5.26 -0.80
C ALA A 51 -2.44 -4.75 0.29
N GLU A 52 -3.63 -5.35 0.42
CA GLU A 52 -4.60 -4.99 1.46
C GLU A 52 -4.12 -5.38 2.86
N GLN A 53 -3.56 -6.58 3.00
CA GLN A 53 -3.05 -7.09 4.28
C GLN A 53 -1.92 -6.22 4.82
N GLU A 54 -0.98 -5.86 3.95
CA GLU A 54 0.23 -5.11 4.32
C GLU A 54 0.08 -3.59 4.16
N ARG A 55 -1.12 -3.12 3.77
CA ARG A 55 -1.45 -1.71 3.58
C ARG A 55 -0.56 -1.01 2.53
N CYS A 56 -0.14 -1.77 1.52
CA CYS A 56 0.67 -1.32 0.40
C CYS A 56 -0.18 -0.84 -0.80
N GLU A 57 -1.51 -0.77 -0.65
CA GLU A 57 -2.42 -0.36 -1.72
C GLU A 57 -2.04 1.01 -2.33
N PRO A 58 -1.72 2.05 -1.54
CA PRO A 58 -1.36 3.36 -2.09
C PRO A 58 -0.13 3.33 -2.99
N VAL A 59 0.91 2.58 -2.60
CA VAL A 59 2.17 2.49 -3.35
C VAL A 59 1.96 1.69 -4.63
N LEU A 60 1.28 0.56 -4.55
CA LEU A 60 1.06 -0.30 -5.72
C LEU A 60 0.08 0.33 -6.71
N LEU A 61 -0.96 1.03 -6.24
CA LEU A 61 -1.84 1.82 -7.11
C LEU A 61 -1.10 2.99 -7.76
N HIS A 62 -0.14 3.60 -7.06
CA HIS A 62 0.70 4.65 -7.66
C HIS A 62 1.55 4.08 -8.80
N ILE A 63 2.23 2.94 -8.58
CA ILE A 63 3.01 2.25 -9.62
C ILE A 63 2.10 1.89 -10.80
N ALA A 64 0.93 1.30 -10.53
CA ALA A 64 -0.02 0.93 -11.57
C ALA A 64 -0.54 2.12 -12.38
N LYS A 65 -0.74 3.29 -11.73
CA LYS A 65 -1.14 4.54 -12.39
C LYS A 65 -0.04 5.09 -13.29
N VAL A 66 1.23 4.92 -12.91
CA VAL A 66 2.36 5.29 -13.76
C VAL A 66 2.46 4.34 -14.94
N ALA A 67 2.35 3.03 -14.72
CA ALA A 67 2.42 2.01 -15.77
C ALA A 67 1.32 2.19 -16.82
N GLU A 68 0.10 2.56 -16.40
CA GLU A 68 -1.04 2.84 -17.28
C GLU A 68 -0.71 3.83 -18.42
N ARG A 69 0.16 4.81 -18.17
CA ARG A 69 0.52 5.83 -19.17
C ARG A 69 1.28 5.26 -20.37
N PHE A 70 1.94 4.12 -20.20
CA PHE A 70 2.81 3.52 -21.20
C PHE A 70 2.22 2.21 -21.74
N VAL A 71 1.72 1.35 -20.85
CA VAL A 71 1.17 0.04 -21.21
C VAL A 71 -0.09 -0.21 -20.37
N PRO A 72 -1.27 0.30 -20.80
CA PRO A 72 -2.51 0.21 -20.02
C PRO A 72 -2.91 -1.22 -19.64
N GLU A 73 -2.79 -2.15 -20.58
CA GLU A 73 -3.22 -3.55 -20.40
C GLU A 73 -2.18 -4.44 -19.71
N LEU A 74 -1.09 -3.85 -19.20
CA LEU A 74 -0.02 -4.62 -18.56
C LEU A 74 -0.49 -5.21 -17.24
N GLU A 75 -0.49 -6.53 -17.16
CA GLU A 75 -0.67 -7.26 -15.90
C GLU A 75 0.64 -7.29 -15.09
N PRO A 76 0.57 -7.25 -13.74
CA PRO A 76 -0.64 -7.28 -12.90
C PRO A 76 -1.29 -5.91 -12.68
N TRP A 77 -0.72 -4.84 -13.25
CA TRP A 77 -1.11 -3.46 -12.95
C TRP A 77 -2.53 -3.12 -13.42
N ALA A 78 -2.95 -3.66 -14.57
CA ALA A 78 -4.32 -3.53 -15.06
C ALA A 78 -5.33 -4.14 -14.08
N TYR A 79 -5.09 -5.37 -13.61
CA TYR A 79 -5.93 -6.02 -12.61
C TYR A 79 -5.99 -5.21 -11.30
N LEU A 80 -4.84 -4.73 -10.80
CA LEU A 80 -4.79 -3.95 -9.56
C LEU A 80 -5.62 -2.67 -9.64
N ARG A 81 -5.55 -1.93 -10.76
CA ARG A 81 -6.36 -0.71 -10.95
C ARG A 81 -7.87 -0.99 -10.90
N GLN A 82 -8.30 -2.17 -11.32
CA GLN A 82 -9.71 -2.56 -11.35
C GLN A 82 -10.20 -3.13 -10.00
N HIS A 83 -9.34 -3.82 -9.26
CA HIS A 83 -9.76 -4.63 -8.10
C HIS A 83 -9.30 -4.10 -6.75
N LEU A 84 -8.21 -3.35 -6.69
CA LEU A 84 -7.64 -2.87 -5.44
C LEU A 84 -8.30 -1.55 -5.03
N LYS A 85 -8.89 -1.52 -3.83
CA LYS A 85 -9.58 -0.32 -3.34
C LYS A 85 -8.55 0.72 -2.87
N PRO A 86 -8.63 1.98 -3.33
CA PRO A 86 -7.77 3.03 -2.83
C PRO A 86 -7.97 3.24 -1.33
N ARG A 87 -6.86 3.22 -0.59
CA ARG A 87 -6.84 3.52 0.84
C ARG A 87 -6.52 5.00 1.06
N ALA A 88 -7.27 5.67 1.93
CA ALA A 88 -6.87 6.98 2.43
C ALA A 88 -5.59 6.85 3.28
N VAL A 89 -4.52 7.53 2.86
CA VAL A 89 -3.25 7.58 3.60
C VAL A 89 -3.43 8.54 4.78
N PRO A 90 -3.20 8.10 6.03
CA PRO A 90 -3.21 9.00 7.18
C PRO A 90 -2.16 10.10 7.01
N ARG A 91 -2.46 11.30 7.51
CA ARG A 91 -1.48 12.39 7.53
C ARG A 91 -0.28 11.99 8.39
N SER A 92 0.92 12.08 7.83
CA SER A 92 2.18 11.86 8.56
C SER A 92 2.71 13.15 9.20
N ASP A 93 2.23 14.31 8.76
CA ASP A 93 2.62 15.65 9.21
C ASP A 93 1.78 16.18 10.37
N ALA A 94 0.73 15.46 10.75
CA ALA A 94 -0.20 15.87 11.80
C ALA A 94 -0.53 14.70 12.71
N LEU A 95 -0.59 14.96 14.02
CA LEU A 95 -1.17 14.01 14.96
C LEU A 95 -2.70 14.14 14.92
N PRO A 96 -3.45 13.03 15.08
CA PRO A 96 -4.89 13.11 15.22
C PRO A 96 -5.25 13.96 16.44
N HIS A 97 -6.38 14.69 16.37
CA HIS A 97 -6.86 15.46 17.51
C HIS A 97 -6.93 14.58 18.78
N TRP A 98 -6.50 15.09 19.94
CA TRP A 98 -6.35 14.30 21.16
C TRP A 98 -7.62 13.54 21.56
N THR A 99 -8.81 14.10 21.33
CA THR A 99 -10.11 13.43 21.58
C THR A 99 -10.27 12.10 20.84
N ARG A 100 -9.56 11.89 19.72
CA ARG A 100 -9.53 10.61 18.99
C ARG A 100 -8.62 9.56 19.64
N LEU A 101 -7.63 9.98 20.44
CA LEU A 101 -6.79 9.08 21.23
C LEU A 101 -7.51 8.59 22.51
N VAL A 102 -8.49 9.35 22.99
CA VAL A 102 -9.23 9.05 24.24
C VAL A 102 -10.64 8.50 24.00
N ASN A 103 -11.04 8.26 22.76
CA ASN A 103 -12.30 7.58 22.45
C ASN A 103 -12.24 6.11 22.88
N HIS A 104 -12.65 5.85 24.12
CA HIS A 104 -12.96 4.52 24.62
C HIS A 104 -14.22 3.98 23.92
N THR A 105 -14.23 2.67 23.62
CA THR A 105 -15.43 1.95 23.20
C THR A 105 -16.55 2.14 24.23
N GLY A 106 -17.59 2.91 23.88
CA GLY A 106 -18.76 3.13 24.73
C GLY A 106 -19.36 4.54 24.70
N VAL A 107 -18.63 5.54 24.18
CA VAL A 107 -19.17 6.91 24.00
C VAL A 107 -18.97 7.32 22.55
N THR A 108 -19.88 6.90 21.68
CA THR A 108 -19.95 7.40 20.30
C THR A 108 -20.46 8.84 20.31
N ALA A 109 -19.82 9.71 19.53
CA ALA A 109 -20.40 10.99 19.15
C ALA A 109 -21.80 10.75 18.51
N PRO A 110 -22.78 11.65 18.71
CA PRO A 110 -24.18 11.43 18.36
C PRO A 110 -24.45 11.18 16.86
N ASP A 111 -23.47 11.40 15.98
CA ASP A 111 -23.60 11.21 14.53
C ASP A 111 -23.07 9.86 14.03
N GLY A 112 -22.43 9.05 14.88
CA GLY A 112 -21.88 7.74 14.52
C GLY A 112 -20.81 7.77 13.42
N SER A 113 -20.41 8.95 12.96
CA SER A 113 -19.53 9.13 11.81
C SER A 113 -18.10 9.36 12.32
N GLY A 114 -17.26 8.34 12.15
CA GLY A 114 -15.86 8.36 12.56
C GLY A 114 -14.98 9.29 11.69
N LYS A 115 -15.34 10.56 11.51
CA LYS A 115 -14.55 11.53 10.74
C LYS A 115 -13.33 12.01 11.53
N THR A 116 -12.13 11.59 11.15
CA THR A 116 -10.87 12.05 11.75
C THR A 116 -10.64 13.53 11.46
N ILE A 117 -10.62 14.36 12.51
CA ILE A 117 -10.22 15.77 12.45
C ILE A 117 -8.73 15.83 12.81
N TRP A 118 -7.93 16.42 11.93
CA TRP A 118 -6.47 16.57 12.10
C TRP A 118 -6.16 17.93 12.71
N LEU A 119 -5.25 17.98 13.70
CA LEU A 119 -4.71 19.24 14.21
C LEU A 119 -3.54 19.65 13.32
N CYS A 120 -3.74 20.68 12.50
CA CYS A 120 -2.64 21.31 11.76
C CYS A 120 -1.88 22.28 12.69
N ARG A 121 -0.56 22.31 12.61
CA ARG A 121 0.21 23.50 13.05
C ARG A 121 -0.10 24.64 12.08
N HIS A 122 -0.51 25.78 12.61
CA HIS A 122 -0.50 27.03 11.84
C HIS A 122 0.94 27.54 11.92
N GLU A 123 1.61 27.64 10.77
CA GLU A 123 2.84 28.44 10.62
C GLU A 123 2.47 29.91 10.43
#